data_AF-A0A2T5FZE3-F1
#
_entry.id   AF-A0A2T5FZE3-F1
#
_cell.length_a   1.000
_cell.length_b   1.000
_cell.length_c   1.000
_cell.angle_alpha   90.00
_cell.angle_beta   90.00
_cell.angle_gamma   90.00
#
_symmetry.space_group_name_H-M   'P 1'
#
loop_
_entity.id
_entity.type
_entity.pdbx_description
1 polymer ?
#
loop_
_entity_poly.entity_id
_entity_poly.type
_entity_poly.pdbx_seq_one_letter_code
_entity_poly.pdbx_strand_id
1 'polypeptide(L)'
;MMGAAATILSMFGIAIAVNGSIAALLVAAALFAGAGQSLGQYGGLTLIGLHVPAHRRAEANSVLNFGGYIPAGLLPVATGCLIDLTGLAVGATAFAIVLAMAAIAGGLFVAHRLAKEHPKRA
;
A
#
# COMPACT_ATOMS: atom_id res chain seq x y z
N MET A 1 -3.68 8.94 5.43
CA MET A 1 -3.16 8.35 6.69
C MET A 1 -3.79 7.01 7.01
N MET A 2 -5.14 6.91 7.10
CA MET A 2 -5.82 5.65 7.43
C MET A 2 -5.51 4.50 6.47
N GLY A 3 -5.48 4.76 5.15
CA GLY A 3 -5.10 3.75 4.15
C GLY A 3 -3.69 3.18 4.36
N ALA A 4 -2.70 4.05 4.62
CA ALA A 4 -1.34 3.64 4.92
C ALA A 4 -1.25 2.82 6.21
N ALA A 5 -1.95 3.24 7.27
CA ALA A 5 -2.00 2.48 8.53
C ALA A 5 -2.63 1.09 8.34
N ALA A 6 -3.72 0.99 7.56
CA ALA A 6 -4.34 -0.29 7.24
C ALA A 6 -3.40 -1.19 6.44
N THR A 7 -2.68 -0.67 5.44
CA THR A 7 -1.67 -1.44 4.70
C THR A 7 -0.55 -1.92 5.61
N ILE A 8 -0.02 -1.06 6.50
CA ILE A 8 1.02 -1.45 7.45
C ILE A 8 0.54 -2.57 8.37
N LEU A 9 -0.67 -2.44 8.93
CA LEU A 9 -1.26 -3.45 9.81
C LEU A 9 -1.49 -4.78 9.08
N SER A 10 -1.90 -4.72 7.81
CA SER A 10 -1.99 -5.90 6.95
C SER A 10 -0.63 -6.60 6.79
N MET A 11 0.44 -5.86 6.52
CA MET A 11 1.78 -6.43 6.34
C MET A 11 2.31 -7.07 7.63
N PHE A 12 2.10 -6.44 8.79
CA PHE A 12 2.38 -7.07 10.08
C PHE A 12 1.57 -8.36 10.28
N GLY A 13 0.28 -8.33 9.92
CA GLY A 13 -0.59 -9.50 9.96
C GLY A 13 -0.08 -10.66 9.11
N ILE A 14 0.35 -10.40 7.87
CA ILE A 14 0.95 -11.41 6.98
C ILE A 14 2.22 -11.99 7.61
N ALA A 15 3.13 -11.16 8.10
CA ALA A 15 4.39 -11.63 8.68
C ALA A 15 4.15 -12.54 9.89
N ILE A 16 3.26 -12.15 10.80
CA ILE A 16 2.92 -12.96 11.99
C ILE A 16 2.18 -14.24 11.57
N ALA A 17 1.21 -14.13 10.66
CA ALA A 17 0.40 -15.26 10.22
C ALA A 17 1.24 -16.36 9.58
N VAL A 18 2.18 -16.00 8.70
CA VAL A 18 3.01 -16.97 8.00
C VAL A 18 4.05 -17.59 8.93
N ASN A 19 4.72 -16.79 9.78
CA ASN A 19 5.74 -17.31 10.70
C ASN A 19 5.12 -18.15 11.84
N GLY A 20 3.91 -17.81 12.28
CA GLY A 20 3.18 -18.55 13.34
C GLY A 20 2.23 -19.62 12.83
N SER A 21 2.08 -19.78 11.50
CA SER A 21 1.10 -20.69 10.88
C SER A 21 -0.35 -20.47 11.35
N ILE A 22 -0.75 -19.20 11.50
CA ILE A 22 -2.06 -18.79 12.01
C ILE A 22 -2.95 -18.32 10.85
N ALA A 23 -3.73 -19.24 10.28
CA ALA A 23 -4.60 -18.96 9.14
C ALA A 23 -5.62 -17.83 9.38
N ALA A 24 -6.17 -17.73 10.60
CA ALA A 24 -7.12 -16.68 10.96
C ALA A 24 -6.56 -15.26 10.81
N LEU A 25 -5.25 -15.07 11.06
CA LEU A 25 -4.61 -13.77 10.89
C LEU A 25 -4.46 -13.37 9.42
N LEU A 26 -4.43 -14.34 8.47
CA LEU A 26 -4.45 -14.02 7.04
C LEU A 26 -5.76 -13.37 6.63
N VAL A 27 -6.89 -13.80 7.22
CA VAL A 27 -8.20 -13.19 6.95
C VAL A 27 -8.22 -11.74 7.44
N ALA A 28 -7.75 -11.49 8.66
CA ALA A 28 -7.63 -10.14 9.20
C ALA A 28 -6.70 -9.27 8.33
N ALA A 29 -5.55 -9.82 7.93
CA ALA A 29 -4.61 -9.13 7.05
C ALA A 29 -5.24 -8.80 5.68
N ALA A 30 -6.03 -9.71 5.09
CA ALA A 30 -6.74 -9.48 3.83
C ALA A 30 -7.77 -8.35 3.94
N LEU A 31 -8.52 -8.29 5.05
CA LEU A 31 -9.47 -7.20 5.31
C LEU A 31 -8.75 -5.84 5.38
N PHE A 32 -7.63 -5.78 6.12
CA PHE A 32 -6.83 -4.56 6.20
C PHE A 32 -6.16 -4.20 4.87
N ALA A 33 -5.74 -5.18 4.07
CA ALA A 33 -5.20 -4.94 2.73
C ALA A 33 -6.26 -4.30 1.83
N GLY A 34 -7.47 -4.86 1.81
CA GLY A 34 -8.60 -4.33 1.03
C GLY A 34 -9.01 -2.93 1.48
N ALA A 35 -9.06 -2.68 2.79
CA ALA A 35 -9.31 -1.35 3.34
C ALA A 35 -8.20 -0.36 2.94
N GLY A 36 -6.93 -0.76 3.04
CA GLY A 36 -5.79 0.07 2.65
C GLY A 36 -5.82 0.46 1.18
N GLN A 37 -6.05 -0.52 0.30
CA GLN A 37 -6.13 -0.33 -1.15
C GLN A 37 -7.32 0.56 -1.55
N SER A 38 -8.52 0.28 -1.03
CA SER A 38 -9.72 1.06 -1.36
C SER A 38 -9.62 2.52 -0.88
N LEU A 39 -9.12 2.75 0.34
CA LEU A 39 -8.90 4.10 0.86
C LEU A 39 -7.82 4.86 0.07
N GLY A 40 -6.74 4.18 -0.33
CA GLY A 40 -5.71 4.75 -1.18
C GLY A 40 -6.26 5.16 -2.55
N GLN A 41 -7.01 4.26 -3.19
CA GLN A 41 -7.60 4.51 -4.50
C GLN A 41 -8.65 5.61 -4.45
N TYR A 42 -9.52 5.60 -3.43
CA TYR A 42 -10.50 6.66 -3.22
C TYR A 42 -9.81 8.02 -3.09
N GLY A 43 -8.76 8.12 -2.26
CA GLY A 43 -7.98 9.35 -2.11
C GLY A 43 -7.34 9.82 -3.41
N GLY A 44 -6.75 8.91 -4.19
CA GLY A 44 -6.16 9.23 -5.49
C GLY A 44 -7.19 9.76 -6.49
N LEU A 45 -8.33 9.09 -6.62
CA LEU A 45 -9.41 9.49 -7.51
C LEU A 45 -10.06 10.81 -7.08
N THR A 46 -10.22 11.04 -5.77
CA THR A 46 -10.68 12.33 -5.25
C THR A 46 -9.73 13.46 -5.63
N LEU A 47 -8.42 13.27 -5.46
CA LEU A 47 -7.43 14.29 -5.84
C LEU A 47 -7.44 14.60 -7.33
N ILE A 48 -7.60 13.57 -8.19
CA ILE A 48 -7.78 13.76 -9.64
C ILE A 48 -9.06 14.55 -9.91
N GLY A 49 -10.17 14.21 -9.25
CA GLY A 49 -11.43 14.92 -9.39
C GLY A 49 -11.34 16.40 -9.02
N LEU A 50 -10.57 16.74 -7.98
CA LEU A 50 -10.42 18.10 -7.49
C LEU A 50 -9.40 18.95 -8.28
N HIS A 51 -8.32 18.35 -8.78
CA HIS A 51 -7.18 19.11 -9.33
C HIS A 51 -6.96 18.93 -10.83
N VAL A 52 -7.59 17.95 -11.48
CA VAL A 52 -7.40 17.68 -12.92
C VAL A 52 -8.64 18.15 -13.71
N PRO A 53 -8.47 18.98 -14.75
CA PRO A 53 -9.55 19.39 -15.64
C PRO A 53 -10.28 18.18 -16.25
N ALA A 54 -11.60 18.29 -16.43
CA ALA A 54 -12.45 17.16 -16.85
C ALA A 54 -11.94 16.42 -18.09
N HIS A 55 -11.44 17.14 -19.10
CA HIS A 55 -10.93 16.57 -20.35
C HIS A 55 -9.62 15.77 -20.20
N ARG A 56 -8.88 15.91 -19.08
CA ARG A 56 -7.65 15.16 -18.78
C ARG A 56 -7.79 14.14 -17.65
N ARG A 57 -8.98 14.00 -17.05
CA ARG A 57 -9.18 13.06 -15.93
C ARG A 57 -8.95 11.61 -16.33
N ALA A 58 -9.29 11.25 -17.57
CA ALA A 58 -9.02 9.91 -18.10
C ALA A 58 -7.51 9.61 -18.14
N GLU A 59 -6.71 10.53 -18.68
CA GLU A 59 -5.25 10.41 -18.73
C GLU A 59 -4.64 10.30 -17.34
N ALA A 60 -5.06 11.18 -16.41
CA ALA A 60 -4.58 11.14 -15.02
C ALA A 60 -4.95 9.82 -14.31
N ASN A 61 -6.15 9.29 -14.55
CA ASN A 61 -6.57 7.99 -14.03
C ASN A 61 -5.74 6.85 -14.63
N SER A 62 -5.43 6.90 -15.93
CA SER A 62 -4.54 5.93 -16.57
C SER A 62 -3.17 5.93 -15.92
N VAL A 63 -2.56 7.11 -15.73
CA VAL A 63 -1.24 7.24 -15.08
C VAL A 63 -1.28 6.71 -13.64
N LEU A 64 -2.33 7.02 -12.87
CA LEU A 64 -2.51 6.50 -11.50
C LEU A 64 -2.56 4.96 -11.49
N ASN A 65 -3.37 4.36 -12.37
CA ASN A 65 -3.50 2.90 -12.44
C ASN A 65 -2.22 2.23 -12.94
N PHE A 66 -1.52 2.80 -13.92
CA PHE A 66 -0.21 2.29 -14.34
C PHE A 66 0.79 2.29 -13.19
N GLY A 67 0.84 3.39 -12.42
CA GLY A 67 1.70 3.49 -11.25
C GLY A 67 1.41 2.44 -10.18
N GLY A 68 0.15 1.98 -10.06
CA GLY A 68 -0.24 0.89 -9.16
C GLY A 68 0.00 -0.51 -9.72
N TYR A 69 -0.34 -0.75 -10.99
CA TYR A 69 -0.30 -2.10 -11.56
C TYR A 69 1.11 -2.61 -11.86
N ILE A 70 2.05 -1.73 -12.22
CA ILE A 70 3.45 -2.12 -12.43
C ILE A 70 4.05 -2.76 -11.17
N PRO A 71 4.07 -2.10 -9.99
CA PRO A 71 4.58 -2.74 -8.78
C PRO A 71 3.69 -3.90 -8.32
N ALA A 72 2.37 -3.83 -8.52
CA ALA A 72 1.48 -4.93 -8.18
C ALA A 72 1.72 -6.20 -9.01
N GLY A 73 2.20 -6.09 -10.25
CA GLY A 73 2.62 -7.25 -11.05
C GLY A 73 4.04 -7.71 -10.74
N LEU A 74 4.95 -6.77 -10.53
CA LEU A 74 6.37 -7.08 -10.32
C LEU A 74 6.64 -7.70 -8.95
N LEU A 75 6.03 -7.17 -7.88
CA LEU A 75 6.30 -7.64 -6.52
C LEU A 75 5.89 -9.10 -6.29
N PRO A 76 4.69 -9.57 -6.70
CA PRO A 76 4.33 -10.98 -6.54
C PRO A 76 5.26 -11.93 -7.30
N VAL A 77 5.71 -11.55 -8.50
CA VAL A 77 6.65 -12.37 -9.29
C VAL A 77 8.00 -12.45 -8.57
N ALA A 78 8.55 -11.32 -8.13
CA ALA A 78 9.81 -11.29 -7.40
C ALA A 78 9.72 -12.08 -6.07
N THR A 79 8.60 -11.94 -5.34
CA THR A 79 8.33 -12.69 -4.12
C THR A 79 8.21 -14.18 -4.41
N GLY A 80 7.54 -14.59 -5.49
CA GLY A 80 7.43 -15.99 -5.90
C GLY A 80 8.80 -16.60 -6.15
N CYS A 81 9.64 -15.94 -6.96
CA CYS A 81 11.01 -16.39 -7.19
C CYS A 81 11.83 -16.45 -5.87
N LEU A 82 11.63 -15.51 -4.95
CA LEU A 82 12.31 -15.53 -3.65
C LEU A 82 11.82 -16.68 -2.76
N ILE A 83 10.52 -16.99 -2.78
CA ILE A 83 9.93 -18.13 -2.06
C ILE A 83 10.52 -19.45 -2.58
N ASP A 84 10.67 -19.60 -3.89
CA ASP A 84 11.27 -20.80 -4.50
C ASP A 84 12.71 -21.03 -4.00
N LEU A 85 13.44 -19.96 -3.67
CA LEU A 85 14.83 -20.02 -3.22
C LEU A 85 15.00 -20.11 -1.69
N THR A 86 14.10 -19.50 -0.92
CA THR A 86 14.30 -19.25 0.53
C THR A 86 13.17 -19.78 1.41
N GLY A 87 12.07 -20.24 0.80
CA GLY A 87 10.88 -20.71 1.49
C GLY A 87 9.83 -19.61 1.73
N LEU A 88 8.62 -20.05 2.06
CA LEU A 88 7.43 -19.21 2.17
C LEU A 88 7.58 -18.12 3.24
N ALA A 89 8.09 -18.46 4.43
CA ALA A 89 8.23 -17.52 5.53
C ALA A 89 9.14 -16.34 5.19
N VAL A 90 10.34 -16.63 4.68
CA VAL A 90 11.33 -15.59 4.32
C VAL A 90 10.79 -14.70 3.20
N GLY A 91 10.26 -15.31 2.13
CA GLY A 91 9.72 -14.56 1.00
C GLY A 91 8.52 -13.69 1.38
N ALA A 92 7.56 -14.22 2.15
CA ALA A 92 6.40 -13.47 2.61
C ALA A 92 6.77 -12.33 3.57
N THR A 93 7.74 -12.55 4.47
CA THR A 93 8.25 -11.49 5.35
C THR A 93 8.97 -10.40 4.57
N ALA A 94 9.80 -10.74 3.57
CA ALA A 94 10.45 -9.75 2.71
C ALA A 94 9.42 -8.90 1.94
N PHE A 95 8.39 -9.53 1.37
CA PHE A 95 7.27 -8.84 0.73
C PHE A 95 6.56 -7.87 1.69
N ALA A 96 6.25 -8.35 2.90
CA ALA A 96 5.60 -7.55 3.92
C ALA A 96 6.44 -6.31 4.31
N ILE A 97 7.76 -6.48 4.46
CA ILE A 97 8.68 -5.38 4.76
C ILE A 97 8.68 -4.35 3.64
N VAL A 98 8.82 -4.77 2.38
CA VAL A 98 8.87 -3.85 1.23
C VAL A 98 7.60 -3.01 1.13
N LEU A 99 6.43 -3.63 1.25
CA LEU A 99 5.16 -2.91 1.20
C LEU A 99 4.92 -2.04 2.44
N ALA A 100 5.32 -2.49 3.63
CA ALA A 100 5.23 -1.67 4.84
C ALA A 100 6.10 -0.41 4.71
N MET A 101 7.33 -0.55 4.20
CA MET A 101 8.24 0.57 3.96
C MET A 101 7.67 1.56 2.94
N ALA A 102 7.08 1.07 1.84
CA ALA A 102 6.42 1.91 0.85
C ALA A 102 5.22 2.67 1.46
N ALA A 103 4.39 2.00 2.26
CA ALA A 103 3.26 2.62 2.94
C ALA A 103 3.69 3.67 3.98
N ILE A 104 4.76 3.39 4.75
CA ILE A 104 5.36 4.33 5.70
C ILE A 104 5.90 5.54 4.95
N ALA A 105 6.69 5.35 3.90
CA ALA A 105 7.26 6.44 3.11
C ALA A 105 6.15 7.34 2.52
N GLY A 106 5.10 6.74 1.92
CA GLY A 106 3.96 7.48 1.40
C GLY A 106 3.18 8.23 2.49
N GLY A 107 2.93 7.57 3.63
CA GLY A 107 2.27 8.19 4.78
C GLY A 107 3.06 9.38 5.35
N LEU A 108 4.37 9.22 5.54
CA LEU A 108 5.26 10.28 6.02
C LEU A 108 5.36 11.42 5.02
N PHE A 109 5.44 11.14 3.72
CA PHE A 109 5.47 12.17 2.68
C PHE A 109 4.23 13.06 2.76
N VAL A 110 3.04 12.46 2.84
CA VAL A 110 1.79 13.22 2.96
C VAL A 110 1.74 13.99 4.29
N ALA A 111 2.20 13.39 5.40
CA ALA A 111 2.19 14.03 6.71
C ALA A 111 3.10 15.27 6.73
N HIS A 112 4.28 15.15 6.11
CA HIS A 112 5.22 16.24 5.96
C HIS A 112 4.66 17.37 5.08
N ARG A 113 3.97 17.04 4.00
CA ARG A 113 3.31 18.03 3.13
C ARG A 113 2.20 18.78 3.85
N LEU A 114 1.33 18.08 4.57
CA LEU A 114 0.26 18.70 5.36
C LEU A 114 0.80 19.61 6.47
N ALA A 115 1.88 19.20 7.14
CA ALA A 115 2.53 20.02 8.17
C ALA A 115 3.13 21.32 7.59
N LYS A 116 3.59 21.30 6.33
CA LYS A 116 4.13 22.48 5.64
C LYS A 116 3.04 23.44 5.17
N GLU A 117 1.88 22.92 4.76
CA GLU A 117 0.74 23.72 4.27
C GLU A 117 -0.06 24.34 5.42
N HIS A 118 -0.09 23.69 6.59
CA HIS A 118 -0.72 24.21 7.80
C HIS A 118 0.29 24.27 8.97
N PRO A 119 1.28 25.20 8.92
CA PRO A 119 2.08 25.47 10.11
C PRO A 119 1.11 25.88 11.22
N LYS A 120 1.18 25.18 12.37
CA LYS A 120 0.30 25.38 13.52
C LYS A 120 -0.04 26.87 13.66
N ARG A 121 -1.33 27.22 13.56
CA ARG A 121 -1.82 28.52 14.02
C ARG A 121 -1.44 28.60 15.50
N ALA A 122 -0.32 29.26 15.78
CA ALA A 122 0.10 29.63 17.13
C ALA A 122 -0.83 30.73 17.66
#